data_AF-A0A2H0RJV5-F1
#
_entry.id   AF-A0A2H0RJV5-F1
#
_cell.length_a   1.000
_cell.length_b   1.000
_cell.length_c   1.000
_cell.angle_alpha   90.00
_cell.angle_beta   90.00
_cell.angle_gamma   90.00
#
_symmetry.space_group_name_H-M   'P 1'
#
loop_
_entity.id
_entity.type
_entity.pdbx_description
1 polymer ?
#
loop_
_entity_poly.entity_id
_entity_poly.type
_entity_poly.pdbx_seq_one_letter_code
_entity_poly.pdbx_strand_id
1 'polypeptide(L)'
;MPTWQRQYWISVLVCHLILIYTSRIQKSGKCFQVIDNQDYHMKDFTLAHIVINVTDIERAKDFYLKVFANFKLSEESDVHFALRGKNFGIWVVGGYDGKADENRVGLHHLAFKVDNMKELEEWEAHLKETGIEMQKGGITDDDFDGTGIYFRDPDNFRIEIHLG
;
A
#
# COMPACT_ATOMS: atom_id res chain seq x y z
N MET A 1 -28.65 1.54 41.85
CA MET A 1 -28.57 2.67 40.89
C MET A 1 -28.84 2.14 39.49
N PRO A 2 -29.63 2.82 38.64
CA PRO A 2 -30.02 2.31 37.33
C PRO A 2 -28.83 2.22 36.37
N THR A 3 -28.77 1.16 35.57
CA THR A 3 -27.70 0.82 34.62
C THR A 3 -27.46 1.87 33.52
N TRP A 4 -28.45 2.72 33.24
CA TRP A 4 -28.38 3.79 32.24
C TRP A 4 -27.42 4.94 32.60
N GLN A 5 -27.14 5.16 33.90
CA GLN A 5 -26.18 6.19 34.29
C GLN A 5 -24.74 5.79 33.95
N ARG A 6 -24.38 4.50 33.93
CA ARG A 6 -23.01 4.06 33.60
C ARG A 6 -22.64 4.24 32.12
N GLN A 7 -23.58 4.09 31.19
CA GLN A 7 -23.33 4.28 29.76
C GLN A 7 -23.10 5.74 29.39
N TYR A 8 -23.83 6.68 30.03
CA TYR A 8 -23.63 8.12 29.81
C TYR A 8 -22.24 8.60 30.22
N TRP A 9 -21.67 8.09 31.32
CA TRP A 9 -20.32 8.45 31.75
C TRP A 9 -19.22 7.90 30.83
N ILE A 10 -19.41 6.71 30.26
CA ILE A 10 -18.45 6.11 29.31
C ILE A 10 -18.42 6.90 28.00
N SER A 11 -19.57 7.34 27.47
CA SER A 11 -19.64 8.15 26.24
C SER A 11 -19.02 9.54 26.42
N VAL A 12 -19.21 10.19 27.57
CA VAL A 12 -18.61 11.51 27.86
C VAL A 12 -17.09 11.42 28.03
N LEU A 13 -16.58 10.34 28.61
CA LEU A 13 -15.13 10.06 28.73
C LEU A 13 -14.48 9.76 27.37
N VAL A 14 -15.16 9.04 26.47
CA VAL A 14 -14.64 8.77 25.12
C VAL A 14 -14.61 10.05 24.28
N CYS A 15 -15.63 10.90 24.35
CA CYS A 15 -15.60 12.22 23.68
C CYS A 15 -14.53 13.16 24.26
N HIS A 16 -14.31 13.17 25.58
CA HIS A 16 -13.23 13.95 26.19
C HIS A 16 -11.84 13.42 25.85
N LEU A 17 -11.64 12.10 25.76
CA LEU A 17 -10.37 11.51 25.35
C LEU A 17 -10.06 11.80 23.88
N ILE A 18 -11.06 11.78 22.99
CA ILE A 18 -10.89 12.16 21.58
C ILE A 18 -10.52 13.65 21.46
N LEU A 19 -11.19 14.54 22.20
CA LEU A 19 -10.86 15.98 22.22
C LEU A 19 -9.48 16.28 22.84
N ILE A 20 -9.07 15.52 23.85
CA ILE A 20 -7.73 15.66 24.45
C ILE A 20 -6.67 15.13 23.47
N TYR A 21 -6.94 14.07 22.72
CA TYR A 21 -5.99 13.53 21.74
C TYR A 21 -5.84 14.46 20.53
N THR A 22 -6.93 15.02 20.00
CA THR A 22 -6.87 16.01 18.91
C THR A 22 -6.18 17.30 19.34
N SER A 23 -6.38 17.76 20.59
CA SER A 23 -5.69 18.93 21.14
C SER A 23 -4.19 18.71 21.41
N ARG A 24 -3.74 17.46 21.62
CA ARG A 24 -2.31 17.13 21.80
C ARG A 24 -1.53 17.10 20.48
N ILE A 25 -2.18 16.78 19.37
CA ILE A 25 -1.57 16.86 18.03
C ILE A 25 -1.25 18.33 17.67
N GLN A 26 -2.02 19.30 18.19
CA GLN A 26 -1.75 20.73 17.99
C GLN A 26 -0.53 21.28 18.75
N LYS A 27 -0.03 20.59 19.79
CA LYS A 27 0.99 21.18 20.70
C LYS A 27 2.44 21.09 20.21
N SER A 28 2.72 20.51 19.04
CA SER A 28 4.07 20.46 18.46
C SER A 28 4.38 21.57 17.44
N GLY A 29 3.49 22.54 17.25
CA GLY A 29 3.81 23.77 16.49
C GLY A 29 4.03 23.59 14.99
N LYS A 30 3.85 22.38 14.45
CA LYS A 30 3.68 22.14 13.01
C LYS A 30 2.28 21.59 12.79
N CYS A 31 1.33 22.48 12.56
CA CYS A 31 0.04 22.08 12.02
C CYS A 31 0.31 21.59 10.60
N PHE A 32 0.27 20.27 10.38
CA PHE A 32 0.22 19.74 9.02
C PHE A 32 -1.04 20.31 8.38
N GLN A 33 -0.87 21.21 7.41
CA GLN A 33 -1.99 21.62 6.58
C GLN A 33 -2.29 20.44 5.67
N VAL A 34 -3.55 20.00 5.66
CA VAL A 34 -4.04 19.13 4.59
C VAL A 34 -4.02 20.01 3.34
N ILE A 35 -3.09 19.72 2.43
CA ILE A 35 -3.07 20.33 1.09
C ILE A 35 -4.10 19.54 0.29
N ASP A 36 -5.24 20.17 0.02
CA ASP A 36 -6.27 19.62 -0.86
C ASP A 36 -5.84 19.88 -2.30
N ASN A 37 -5.56 18.80 -3.04
CA ASN A 37 -5.09 18.88 -4.41
C ASN A 37 -6.33 18.93 -5.34
N GLN A 38 -7.07 20.03 -5.25
CA GLN A 38 -8.38 20.20 -5.91
C GLN A 38 -8.31 20.10 -7.44
N ASP A 39 -7.13 20.25 -8.03
CA ASP A 39 -6.93 20.15 -9.47
C ASP A 39 -6.93 18.68 -9.97
N TYR A 40 -6.86 17.69 -9.08
CA TYR A 40 -6.76 16.27 -9.43
C TYR A 40 -7.75 15.43 -8.62
N HIS A 41 -9.00 15.35 -9.10
CA HIS A 41 -10.05 14.52 -8.50
C HIS A 41 -9.94 13.05 -8.95
N MET A 42 -8.95 12.33 -8.41
CA MET A 42 -8.88 10.87 -8.55
C MET A 42 -9.56 10.17 -7.38
N LYS A 43 -10.14 9.00 -7.63
CA LYS A 43 -10.76 8.17 -6.60
C LYS A 43 -9.70 7.70 -5.59
N ASP A 44 -10.08 7.63 -4.31
CA ASP A 44 -9.24 7.04 -3.27
C ASP A 44 -8.84 5.60 -3.65
N PHE A 45 -7.57 5.27 -3.46
CA PHE A 45 -7.05 3.93 -3.68
C PHE A 45 -6.81 3.20 -2.36
N THR A 46 -6.77 1.88 -2.44
CA THR A 46 -6.33 1.02 -1.34
C THR A 46 -5.04 0.32 -1.73
N LEU A 47 -4.17 0.02 -0.76
CA LEU A 47 -2.97 -0.77 -1.02
C LEU A 47 -3.39 -2.18 -1.44
N ALA A 48 -2.97 -2.62 -2.63
CA ALA A 48 -3.19 -3.97 -3.14
C ALA A 48 -2.12 -4.92 -2.58
N HIS A 49 -0.87 -4.67 -2.95
CA HIS A 49 0.26 -5.48 -2.53
C HIS A 49 1.58 -4.70 -2.51
N ILE A 50 2.57 -5.32 -1.88
CA ILE A 50 3.96 -4.87 -1.84
C ILE A 50 4.82 -6.02 -2.36
N VAL A 51 5.73 -5.75 -3.30
CA VAL A 51 6.71 -6.73 -3.77
C VAL A 51 8.09 -6.38 -3.23
N ILE A 52 8.76 -7.35 -2.63
CA ILE A 52 10.06 -7.17 -1.99
C ILE A 52 11.04 -8.24 -2.49
N ASN A 53 12.17 -7.79 -3.00
CA ASN A 53 13.26 -8.65 -3.40
C ASN A 53 14.19 -8.91 -2.21
N VAL A 54 14.62 -10.16 -2.05
CA VAL A 54 15.46 -10.60 -0.93
C VAL A 54 16.62 -11.46 -1.44
N THR A 55 17.69 -11.51 -0.64
CA THR A 55 18.86 -12.34 -0.95
C THR A 55 18.63 -13.83 -0.72
N ASP A 56 17.81 -14.16 0.27
CA ASP A 56 17.61 -15.51 0.79
C ASP A 56 16.13 -15.68 1.11
N ILE A 57 15.47 -16.53 0.32
CA ILE A 57 14.02 -16.69 0.38
C ILE A 57 13.58 -17.43 1.64
N GLU A 58 14.34 -18.41 2.10
CA GLU A 58 14.04 -19.19 3.31
C GLU A 58 14.17 -18.33 4.56
N ARG A 59 15.28 -17.59 4.68
CA ARG A 59 15.49 -16.63 5.76
C ARG A 59 14.39 -15.56 5.79
N ALA A 60 13.98 -15.07 4.62
CA ALA A 60 12.92 -14.09 4.52
C ALA A 60 11.57 -14.70 4.92
N LYS A 61 11.22 -15.89 4.42
CA LYS A 61 9.97 -16.59 4.75
C LYS A 61 9.82 -16.78 6.25
N ASP A 62 10.87 -17.26 6.89
CA ASP A 62 10.94 -17.40 8.35
C ASP A 62 10.65 -16.08 9.09
N PHE A 63 11.20 -14.97 8.59
CA PHE A 63 10.96 -13.65 9.16
C PHE A 63 9.53 -13.16 8.92
N TYR A 64 9.06 -13.17 7.68
CA TYR A 64 7.75 -12.62 7.30
C TYR A 64 6.60 -13.41 7.91
N LEU A 65 6.69 -14.75 8.00
CA LEU A 65 5.68 -15.56 8.68
C LEU A 65 5.60 -15.27 10.19
N LYS A 66 6.73 -14.96 10.84
CA LYS A 66 6.76 -14.57 12.26
C LYS A 66 6.16 -13.18 12.48
N VAL A 67 6.52 -12.21 11.63
CA VAL A 67 6.06 -10.81 11.76
C VAL A 67 4.58 -10.67 11.38
N PHE A 68 4.16 -11.32 10.29
CA PHE A 68 2.81 -11.25 9.74
C PHE A 68 2.02 -12.51 10.06
N ALA A 69 2.00 -12.94 11.32
CA ALA A 69 1.37 -14.19 11.75
C ALA A 69 -0.15 -14.29 11.45
N ASN A 70 -0.82 -13.16 11.20
CA ASN A 70 -2.24 -13.11 10.81
C ASN A 70 -2.47 -13.14 9.29
N PHE A 71 -1.41 -13.10 8.50
CA PHE A 71 -1.48 -13.26 7.04
C PHE A 71 -1.44 -14.75 6.71
N LYS A 72 -2.09 -15.12 5.62
CA LYS A 72 -2.07 -16.50 5.12
C LYS A 72 -1.04 -16.63 4.01
N LEU A 73 -0.21 -17.66 4.06
CA LEU A 73 0.58 -18.06 2.91
C LEU A 73 -0.37 -18.45 1.77
N SER A 74 -0.36 -17.69 0.68
CA SER A 74 -1.24 -17.90 -0.47
C SER A 74 -0.53 -18.57 -1.64
N GLU A 75 0.78 -18.33 -1.81
CA GLU A 75 1.61 -18.89 -2.87
C GLU A 75 3.01 -19.20 -2.34
N GLU A 76 3.64 -20.21 -2.92
CA GLU A 76 5.01 -20.61 -2.59
C GLU A 76 5.67 -21.34 -3.77
N SER A 77 6.93 -21.01 -4.01
CA SER A 77 7.84 -21.72 -4.91
C SER A 77 9.28 -21.64 -4.38
N ASP A 78 10.23 -22.25 -5.09
CA ASP A 78 11.66 -22.19 -4.76
C ASP A 78 12.25 -20.76 -4.84
N VAL A 79 11.57 -19.84 -5.52
CA VAL A 79 12.09 -18.47 -5.78
C VAL A 79 11.19 -17.36 -5.24
N HIS A 80 9.99 -17.65 -4.75
CA HIS A 80 9.11 -16.63 -4.16
C HIS A 80 8.07 -17.22 -3.20
N PHE A 81 7.49 -16.38 -2.35
CA PHE A 81 6.27 -16.69 -1.62
C PHE A 81 5.37 -15.45 -1.48
N ALA A 82 4.08 -15.68 -1.22
CA ALA A 82 3.09 -14.63 -1.05
C ALA A 82 2.33 -14.78 0.27
N LEU A 83 2.19 -13.67 1.01
CA LEU A 83 1.36 -13.58 2.20
C LEU A 83 0.15 -12.69 1.92
N ARG A 84 -1.06 -13.22 2.11
CA ARG A 84 -2.32 -12.48 1.95
C ARG A 84 -2.90 -12.07 3.30
N GLY A 85 -2.99 -10.76 3.51
CA GLY A 85 -3.66 -10.15 4.64
C GLY A 85 -5.12 -9.80 4.33
N LYS A 86 -5.79 -9.17 5.31
CA LYS A 86 -7.16 -8.68 5.12
C LYS A 86 -7.24 -7.50 4.16
N ASN A 87 -6.23 -6.62 4.17
CA ASN A 87 -6.25 -5.35 3.46
C ASN A 87 -5.28 -5.31 2.27
N PHE A 88 -4.17 -6.03 2.35
CA PHE A 88 -3.14 -6.05 1.30
C PHE A 88 -2.37 -7.38 1.33
N GLY A 89 -1.66 -7.68 0.23
CA GLY A 89 -0.73 -8.80 0.09
C GLY A 89 0.74 -8.38 0.17
N ILE A 90 1.62 -9.33 0.46
CA ILE A 90 3.06 -9.16 0.39
C ILE A 90 3.62 -10.29 -0.47
N TRP A 91 4.26 -9.95 -1.59
CA TRP A 91 5.04 -10.88 -2.39
C TRP A 91 6.52 -10.68 -2.08
N VAL A 92 7.23 -11.79 -1.89
CA VAL A 92 8.65 -11.79 -1.59
C VAL A 92 9.36 -12.67 -2.61
N VAL A 93 10.34 -12.12 -3.32
CA VAL A 93 11.07 -12.78 -4.40
C VAL A 93 12.55 -12.91 -4.03
N GLY A 94 13.10 -14.12 -4.13
CA GLY A 94 14.46 -14.45 -3.73
C GLY A 94 15.48 -14.43 -4.87
N GLY A 95 16.77 -14.58 -4.51
CA GLY A 95 17.84 -14.76 -5.49
C GLY A 95 18.54 -13.47 -5.94
N TYR A 96 18.29 -12.34 -5.27
CA TYR A 96 18.89 -11.05 -5.60
C TYR A 96 20.16 -10.77 -4.78
N ASP A 97 21.15 -10.09 -5.35
CA ASP A 97 22.38 -9.69 -4.68
C ASP A 97 22.51 -8.15 -4.55
N GLY A 98 23.48 -7.69 -3.76
CA GLY A 98 23.86 -6.28 -3.70
C GLY A 98 23.01 -5.37 -2.79
N LYS A 99 23.16 -4.05 -3.00
CA LYS A 99 22.43 -2.99 -2.28
C LYS A 99 21.01 -2.84 -2.83
N ALA A 100 20.14 -2.20 -2.03
CA ALA A 100 18.73 -2.14 -2.37
C ALA A 100 18.44 -1.32 -3.66
N ASP A 101 17.77 -1.95 -4.63
CA ASP A 101 17.35 -1.43 -5.93
C ASP A 101 16.25 -2.37 -6.45
N GLU A 102 15.34 -1.93 -7.31
CA GLU A 102 14.20 -2.73 -7.77
C GLU A 102 14.61 -3.99 -8.55
N ASN A 103 15.79 -4.00 -9.18
CA ASN A 103 16.36 -5.19 -9.83
C ASN A 103 17.36 -5.91 -8.92
N ARG A 104 17.41 -5.53 -7.64
CA ARG A 104 18.27 -6.05 -6.58
C ARG A 104 17.43 -6.26 -5.33
N VAL A 105 18.08 -6.46 -4.19
CA VAL A 105 17.41 -6.56 -2.88
C VAL A 105 16.53 -5.32 -2.63
N GLY A 106 15.47 -5.39 -1.82
CA GLY A 106 14.69 -4.21 -1.41
C GLY A 106 13.31 -4.11 -2.07
N LEU A 107 12.70 -2.93 -2.00
CA LEU A 107 11.35 -2.70 -2.53
C LEU A 107 11.38 -2.78 -4.05
N HIS A 108 10.63 -3.72 -4.62
CA HIS A 108 10.46 -3.84 -6.06
C HIS A 108 9.36 -2.89 -6.55
N HIS A 109 8.15 -2.96 -6.00
CA HIS A 109 7.08 -1.97 -6.25
C HIS A 109 6.02 -1.93 -5.13
N LEU A 110 5.25 -0.85 -5.11
CA LEU A 110 4.01 -0.69 -4.35
C LEU A 110 2.83 -0.68 -5.31
N ALA A 111 1.79 -1.44 -5.01
CA ALA A 111 0.61 -1.54 -5.86
C ALA A 111 -0.63 -1.00 -5.18
N PHE A 112 -1.38 -0.18 -5.91
CA PHE A 112 -2.62 0.44 -5.47
C PHE A 112 -3.78 -0.10 -6.30
N LYS A 113 -4.80 -0.61 -5.62
CA LYS A 113 -5.95 -1.26 -6.22
C LYS A 113 -6.92 -0.26 -6.84
N VAL A 114 -7.42 -0.61 -8.02
CA VAL A 114 -8.67 -0.12 -8.61
C VAL A 114 -9.67 -1.26 -8.79
N ASP A 115 -10.97 -0.94 -8.78
CA ASP A 115 -12.01 -1.98 -8.70
C ASP A 115 -12.37 -2.58 -10.07
N ASN A 116 -12.07 -1.88 -11.16
CA ASN A 116 -12.50 -2.27 -12.51
C ASN A 116 -11.64 -1.61 -13.60
N MET A 117 -11.74 -2.14 -14.82
CA MET A 117 -10.97 -1.68 -15.97
C MET A 117 -11.22 -0.20 -16.30
N LYS A 118 -12.44 0.30 -16.11
CA LYS A 118 -12.76 1.69 -16.37
C LYS A 118 -11.97 2.63 -15.46
N GLU A 119 -11.87 2.30 -14.16
CA GLU A 119 -11.03 3.06 -13.22
C GLU A 119 -9.55 3.01 -13.63
N LEU A 120 -9.06 1.86 -14.13
CA LEU A 120 -7.69 1.75 -14.63
C LEU A 120 -7.45 2.65 -15.86
N GLU A 121 -8.39 2.69 -16.81
CA GLU A 121 -8.35 3.59 -17.98
C GLU A 121 -8.38 5.07 -17.57
N GLU A 122 -9.17 5.43 -16.54
CA GLU A 122 -9.19 6.79 -15.98
C GLU A 122 -7.81 7.15 -15.38
N TRP A 123 -7.13 6.22 -14.73
CA TRP A 123 -5.75 6.42 -14.25
C TRP A 123 -4.73 6.55 -15.38
N GLU A 124 -4.83 5.74 -16.43
CA GLU A 124 -3.97 5.87 -17.62
C GLU A 124 -4.09 7.25 -18.25
N ALA A 125 -5.32 7.74 -18.42
CA ALA A 125 -5.59 9.08 -18.94
C ALA A 125 -5.00 10.16 -18.02
N HIS A 126 -5.21 10.05 -16.71
CA HIS A 126 -4.69 10.99 -15.72
C HIS A 126 -3.15 11.08 -15.73
N LEU A 127 -2.46 9.93 -15.77
CA LEU A 127 -0.99 9.89 -15.84
C LEU A 127 -0.48 10.54 -17.14
N LYS A 128 -1.18 10.30 -18.25
CA LYS A 128 -0.86 10.94 -19.53
C LYS A 128 -1.07 12.47 -19.51
N GLU A 129 -2.17 12.94 -18.93
CA GLU A 129 -2.49 14.37 -18.80
C GLU A 129 -1.49 15.11 -17.91
N THR A 130 -1.00 14.46 -16.86
CA THR A 130 0.00 15.01 -15.94
C THR A 130 1.44 14.89 -16.48
N GLY A 131 1.63 14.24 -17.63
CA GLY A 131 2.94 14.04 -18.25
C GLY A 131 3.82 13.03 -17.51
N ILE A 132 3.23 12.17 -16.68
CA ILE A 132 3.94 11.08 -16.01
C ILE A 132 4.17 9.95 -17.02
N GLU A 133 5.43 9.55 -17.17
CA GLU A 133 5.79 8.45 -18.06
C GLU A 133 5.39 7.10 -17.48
N MET A 134 4.54 6.38 -18.20
CA MET A 134 4.15 5.02 -17.89
C MET A 134 5.13 4.04 -18.54
N GLN A 135 5.59 3.07 -17.77
CA GLN A 135 6.39 1.96 -18.28
C GLN A 135 5.57 1.15 -19.27
N LYS A 136 6.22 0.59 -20.29
CA LYS A 136 5.58 -0.18 -21.38
C LYS A 136 4.49 0.60 -22.16
N GLY A 137 4.30 1.90 -21.89
CA GLY A 137 3.44 2.80 -22.65
C GLY A 137 1.98 2.89 -22.20
N GLY A 138 1.57 2.21 -21.12
CA GLY A 138 0.19 2.23 -20.65
C GLY A 138 -0.19 1.01 -19.81
N ILE A 139 -1.47 0.62 -19.88
CA ILE A 139 -1.99 -0.60 -19.25
C ILE A 139 -1.30 -1.83 -19.83
N THR A 140 -0.88 -2.72 -18.95
CA THR A 140 -0.23 -3.99 -19.30
C THR A 140 -0.84 -5.15 -18.55
N ASP A 141 -0.83 -6.33 -19.17
CA ASP A 141 -1.24 -7.58 -18.55
C ASP A 141 -0.02 -8.50 -18.50
N ASP A 142 0.46 -8.78 -17.29
CA ASP A 142 1.58 -9.68 -17.04
C ASP A 142 1.03 -10.96 -16.38
N ASP A 143 1.36 -12.14 -16.93
CA ASP A 143 0.83 -13.44 -16.48
C ASP A 143 1.05 -13.72 -14.97
N PHE A 144 2.03 -13.05 -14.35
CA PHE A 144 2.39 -13.20 -12.94
C PHE A 144 1.91 -12.05 -12.04
N ASP A 145 1.89 -10.82 -12.55
CA ASP A 145 1.58 -9.61 -11.76
C ASP A 145 0.15 -9.09 -12.02
N GLY A 146 -0.59 -9.72 -12.95
CA GLY A 146 -1.93 -9.31 -13.35
C GLY A 146 -1.95 -8.09 -14.27
N THR A 147 -3.13 -7.47 -14.37
CA THR A 147 -3.35 -6.29 -15.20
C THR A 147 -3.11 -5.01 -14.40
N GLY A 148 -2.28 -4.10 -14.91
CA GLY A 148 -1.99 -2.83 -14.25
C GLY A 148 -1.18 -1.83 -15.07
N ILE A 149 -0.95 -0.65 -14.48
CA ILE A 149 -0.12 0.42 -15.05
C ILE A 149 1.07 0.64 -14.12
N TYR A 150 2.28 0.63 -14.68
CA TYR A 150 3.49 0.92 -13.92
C TYR A 150 4.05 2.29 -14.28
N PHE A 151 4.50 3.03 -13.27
CA PHE A 151 5.18 4.30 -13.44
C PHE A 151 6.17 4.52 -12.29
N ARG A 152 6.89 5.64 -12.33
CA ARG A 152 7.91 5.98 -11.33
C ARG A 152 7.64 7.34 -10.72
N ASP A 153 7.93 7.44 -9.45
CA ASP A 153 8.01 8.75 -8.81
C ASP A 153 9.36 9.45 -9.11
N PRO A 154 9.54 10.71 -8.69
CA PRO A 154 10.78 11.45 -8.93
C PRO A 154 12.03 10.84 -8.28
N ASP A 155 11.86 10.02 -7.24
CA ASP A 155 12.94 9.34 -6.52
C ASP A 155 13.13 7.88 -7.00
N ASN A 156 12.53 7.53 -8.14
CA ASN A 156 12.64 6.25 -8.81
C ASN A 156 11.96 5.07 -8.09
N PHE A 157 11.04 5.33 -7.16
CA PHE A 157 10.17 4.28 -6.61
C PHE A 157 9.18 3.82 -7.68
N ARG A 158 9.14 2.51 -7.91
CA ARG A 158 8.20 1.90 -8.86
C ARG A 158 6.83 1.76 -8.20
N ILE A 159 5.82 2.28 -8.88
CA ILE A 159 4.42 2.29 -8.43
C ILE A 159 3.58 1.59 -9.49
N GLU A 160 2.60 0.81 -9.02
CA GLU A 160 1.61 0.11 -9.84
C GLU A 160 0.20 0.60 -9.48
N ILE A 161 -0.63 0.87 -10.49
CA ILE A 161 -2.10 0.85 -10.35
C ILE A 161 -2.58 -0.51 -10.83
N HIS A 162 -3.08 -1.33 -9.91
CA HIS A 162 -3.41 -2.74 -10.11
C HIS A 162 -4.92 -2.96 -10.24
N LEU A 163 -5.34 -3.74 -11.24
CA LEU A 163 -6.72 -4.18 -11.40
C LEU A 163 -6.96 -5.45 -10.57
N GLY A 164 -7.58 -5.34 -9.38
CA GLY A 164 -7.86 -6.54 -8.58
C GLY A 164 -8.28 -6.36 -7.15
#